data_AF-A0A8C3C1C0-F1
#
_entry.id   AF-A0A8C3C1C0-F1
#
_cell.length_a   1.000
_cell.length_b   1.000
_cell.length_c   1.000
_cell.angle_alpha   90.00
_cell.angle_beta   90.00
_cell.angle_gamma   90.00
#
_symmetry.space_group_name_H-M   'P 1'
#
loop_
_entity.id
_entity.type
_entity.pdbx_description
1 polymer ?
#
loop_
_entity_poly.entity_id
_entity_poly.type
_entity_poly.pdbx_seq_one_letter_code
_entity_poly.pdbx_strand_id
1 'polypeptide(L)'
;MEEQQRREAEAAEQRMAHRLRCALMECTQEKIQAVAEARKQEREAALNEAARQHSLLAEALYRKRIDQLNKEKCNEMNIALSIKQKENQIEIEKQLKEAEILHLDELEKVMATLKAAEEQVKTLMQKLEKMTAWKDSLENEIQATREAFQKYIDATFPDLSPGQADFILPFRTTVHWENLVISRN
;
A
#
# COMPACT_ATOMS: atom_id res chain seq x y z
N MET A 1 43.54 98.01 -71.41
CA MET A 1 42.23 97.56 -70.90
C MET A 1 42.04 96.06 -71.10
N GLU A 2 42.29 95.51 -72.30
CA GLU A 2 42.11 94.07 -72.59
C GLU A 2 43.05 93.13 -71.79
N GLU A 3 44.32 93.49 -71.62
CA GLU A 3 45.28 92.65 -70.88
C GLU A 3 44.96 92.56 -69.37
N GLN A 4 44.37 93.62 -68.82
CA GLN A 4 43.88 93.66 -67.44
C GLN A 4 42.68 92.72 -67.25
N GLN A 5 41.73 92.77 -68.19
CA GLN A 5 40.54 91.92 -68.19
C GLN A 5 40.89 90.42 -68.33
N ARG A 6 41.91 90.09 -69.11
CA ARG A 6 42.40 88.72 -69.27
C ARG A 6 43.01 88.15 -67.98
N ARG A 7 43.83 88.94 -67.28
CA ARG A 7 44.40 88.54 -65.97
C ARG A 7 43.32 88.38 -64.90
N GLU A 8 42.29 89.23 -64.92
CA GLU A 8 41.15 89.12 -64.00
C GLU A 8 40.30 87.87 -64.27
N ALA A 9 40.10 87.50 -65.55
CA ALA A 9 39.42 86.28 -65.95
C ALA A 9 40.20 85.02 -65.54
N GLU A 10 41.51 84.97 -65.79
CA GLU A 10 42.38 83.86 -65.38
C GLU A 10 42.43 83.72 -63.85
N ALA A 11 42.48 84.83 -63.11
CA ALA A 11 42.40 84.81 -61.64
C ALA A 11 41.02 84.35 -61.14
N ALA A 12 39.94 84.66 -61.84
CA ALA A 12 38.59 84.17 -61.53
C ALA A 12 38.48 82.66 -61.77
N GLU A 13 39.02 82.15 -62.87
CA GLU A 13 39.08 80.72 -63.19
C GLU A 13 39.91 79.94 -62.16
N GLN A 14 41.07 80.45 -61.76
CA GLN A 14 41.89 79.82 -60.71
C GLN A 14 41.15 79.77 -59.36
N ARG A 15 40.44 80.84 -58.99
CA ARG A 15 39.61 80.86 -57.78
C ARG A 15 38.46 79.84 -57.89
N MET A 16 37.81 79.74 -59.04
CA MET A 16 36.75 78.76 -59.28
C MET A 16 37.28 77.32 -59.25
N ALA A 17 38.42 77.04 -59.90
CA ALA A 17 39.06 75.73 -59.92
C ALA A 17 39.52 75.31 -58.51
N HIS A 18 40.05 76.25 -57.72
CA HIS A 18 40.40 76.01 -56.32
C HIS A 18 39.17 75.68 -55.48
N ARG A 19 38.07 76.45 -55.61
CA ARG A 19 36.80 76.16 -54.92
C ARG A 19 36.25 74.80 -55.30
N LEU A 20 36.27 74.44 -56.58
CA LEU A 20 35.83 73.14 -57.05
C LEU A 20 36.70 72.01 -56.47
N ARG A 21 38.02 72.21 -56.40
CA ARG A 21 38.94 71.25 -55.80
C ARG A 21 38.69 71.07 -54.29
N CYS A 22 38.43 72.16 -53.56
CA CYS A 22 38.04 72.09 -52.15
C CYS A 22 36.73 71.32 -51.97
N ALA A 23 35.69 71.64 -52.75
CA ALA A 23 34.41 70.96 -52.70
C ALA A 23 34.51 69.46 -53.05
N LEU A 24 35.35 69.10 -54.04
CA LEU A 24 35.61 67.70 -54.36
C LEU A 24 36.32 66.98 -53.21
N MET A 25 37.27 67.62 -52.54
CA MET A 25 37.97 67.04 -51.40
C MET A 25 37.01 66.80 -50.22
N GLU A 26 36.15 67.78 -49.91
CA GLU A 26 35.10 67.67 -48.90
C GLU A 26 34.13 66.52 -49.25
N CYS A 27 33.63 66.48 -50.48
CA CYS A 27 32.75 65.41 -50.95
C CYS A 27 33.41 64.02 -50.88
N THR A 28 34.71 63.91 -51.19
CA THR A 28 35.43 62.64 -51.04
C THR A 28 35.58 62.24 -49.58
N GLN A 29 35.79 63.19 -48.68
CA GLN A 29 35.90 62.94 -47.25
C GLN A 29 34.56 62.49 -46.66
N GLU A 30 33.47 63.17 -47.02
CA GLU A 30 32.09 62.79 -46.64
C GLU A 30 31.75 61.40 -47.16
N LYS A 31 32.10 61.07 -48.41
CA LYS A 31 31.90 59.73 -48.98
C LYS A 31 32.66 58.67 -48.19
N ILE A 32 33.92 58.93 -47.82
CA ILE A 32 34.72 57.99 -47.03
C ILE A 32 34.09 57.76 -45.66
N GLN A 33 33.62 58.84 -45.00
CA GLN A 33 32.94 58.75 -43.71
C GLN A 33 31.62 57.97 -43.81
N ALA A 34 30.76 58.30 -44.79
CA ALA A 34 29.50 57.61 -45.01
C ALA A 34 29.69 56.11 -45.30
N VAL A 35 30.70 55.75 -46.10
CA VAL A 35 31.03 54.33 -46.37
C VAL A 35 31.58 53.63 -45.12
N ALA A 36 32.40 54.32 -44.31
CA ALA A 36 32.92 53.77 -43.07
C ALA A 36 31.80 53.51 -42.04
N GLU A 37 30.86 54.44 -41.91
CA GLU A 37 29.69 54.32 -41.05
C GLU A 37 28.75 53.21 -41.52
N ALA A 38 28.44 53.14 -42.82
CA ALA A 38 27.63 52.07 -43.39
C ALA A 38 28.25 50.68 -43.16
N ARG A 39 29.57 50.55 -43.35
CA ARG A 39 30.30 49.29 -43.07
C ARG A 39 30.32 48.95 -41.58
N LYS A 40 30.38 49.95 -40.70
CA LYS A 40 30.31 49.73 -39.24
C LYS A 40 28.92 49.19 -38.86
N GLN A 41 27.85 49.81 -39.35
CA GLN A 41 26.48 49.38 -39.12
C GLN A 41 26.22 47.97 -39.67
N GLU A 42 26.73 47.65 -40.87
CA GLU A 42 26.62 46.31 -41.46
C GLU A 42 27.31 45.25 -40.59
N ARG A 43 28.51 45.55 -40.07
CA ARG A 43 29.24 44.64 -39.17
C ARG A 43 28.50 44.44 -37.85
N GLU A 44 27.99 45.51 -37.25
CA GLU A 44 27.21 45.43 -36.01
C GLU A 44 25.93 44.63 -36.21
N ALA A 45 25.21 44.84 -37.31
CA ALA A 45 24.02 44.06 -37.66
C ALA A 45 24.36 42.58 -37.86
N ALA A 46 25.45 42.26 -38.58
CA ALA A 46 25.89 40.89 -38.79
C ALA A 46 26.28 40.19 -37.47
N LEU A 47 26.99 40.88 -36.57
CA LEU A 47 27.34 40.34 -35.25
C LEU A 47 26.12 40.11 -34.37
N ASN A 48 25.16 41.05 -34.37
CA ASN A 48 23.92 40.92 -33.61
C ASN A 48 23.07 39.76 -34.10
N GLU A 49 22.94 39.58 -35.42
CA GLU A 49 22.18 38.45 -35.97
C GLU A 49 22.90 37.11 -35.72
N ALA A 50 24.23 37.07 -35.84
CA ALA A 50 25.01 35.88 -35.48
C ALA A 50 24.84 35.52 -34.00
N ALA A 51 24.90 36.50 -33.09
CA ALA A 51 24.67 36.29 -31.66
C ALA A 51 23.26 35.77 -31.37
N ARG A 52 22.24 36.32 -32.05
CA ARG A 52 20.85 35.86 -31.94
C ARG A 52 20.68 34.42 -32.40
N GLN A 53 21.26 34.07 -33.56
CA GLN A 53 21.23 32.71 -34.09
C GLN A 53 21.93 31.73 -33.17
N HIS A 54 23.11 32.09 -32.63
CA HIS A 54 23.81 31.28 -31.64
C HIS A 54 22.96 31.06 -30.37
N SER A 55 22.29 32.10 -29.87
CA SER A 55 21.41 31.96 -28.70
C SER A 55 20.24 31.02 -28.98
N LEU A 56 19.57 31.15 -30.11
CA LEU A 56 18.44 30.29 -30.49
C LEU A 56 18.88 28.83 -30.65
N LEU A 57 20.04 28.59 -31.25
CA LEU A 57 20.60 27.25 -31.40
C LEU A 57 20.96 26.64 -30.04
N ALA A 58 21.59 27.42 -29.16
CA ALA A 58 21.93 26.99 -27.81
C ALA A 58 20.66 26.62 -27.02
N GLU A 59 19.63 27.47 -27.05
CA GLU A 59 18.34 27.18 -26.41
C GLU A 59 17.69 25.90 -26.94
N ALA A 60 17.69 25.70 -28.27
CA ALA A 60 17.15 24.49 -28.88
C ALA A 60 17.89 23.22 -28.43
N LEU A 61 19.23 23.29 -28.34
CA LEU A 61 20.05 22.19 -27.83
C LEU A 61 19.78 21.91 -26.35
N TYR A 62 19.67 22.95 -25.53
CA TYR A 62 19.35 22.78 -24.11
C TYR A 62 17.97 22.18 -23.91
N ARG A 63 16.95 22.67 -24.61
CA ARG A 63 15.59 22.10 -24.57
C ARG A 63 15.61 20.62 -24.94
N LYS A 64 16.24 20.26 -26.06
CA LYS A 64 16.36 18.86 -26.49
C LYS A 64 17.05 17.99 -25.45
N ARG A 65 18.10 18.51 -24.80
CA ARG A 65 18.83 17.78 -23.74
C ARG A 65 17.97 17.62 -22.48
N ILE A 66 17.25 18.66 -22.07
CA ILE A 66 16.34 18.60 -20.92
C ILE A 66 15.20 17.60 -21.18
N ASP A 67 14.61 17.62 -22.36
CA ASP A 67 13.55 16.66 -22.73
C ASP A 67 14.04 15.22 -22.70
N GLN A 68 15.25 14.99 -23.20
CA GLN A 68 15.87 13.67 -23.16
C GLN A 68 16.15 13.22 -21.72
N LEU A 69 16.73 14.10 -20.89
CA LEU A 69 17.00 13.83 -19.49
C LEU A 69 15.71 13.53 -18.71
N ASN A 70 14.63 14.27 -18.97
CA ASN A 70 13.34 14.05 -18.35
C ASN A 70 12.77 12.66 -18.70
N LYS A 71 12.90 12.21 -19.96
CA LYS A 71 12.49 10.87 -20.37
C LYS A 71 13.31 9.79 -19.67
N GLU A 72 14.63 9.97 -19.61
CA GLU A 72 15.54 9.03 -18.92
C GLU A 72 15.21 8.93 -17.43
N LYS A 73 15.02 10.06 -16.75
CA LYS A 73 14.65 10.09 -15.33
C LYS A 73 13.27 9.52 -15.05
N CYS A 74 12.29 9.77 -15.92
CA CYS A 74 10.98 9.14 -15.82
C CYS A 74 11.11 7.61 -15.94
N ASN A 75 11.88 7.11 -16.90
CA ASN A 75 12.13 5.69 -17.08
C ASN A 75 12.85 5.06 -15.88
N GLU A 76 13.92 5.68 -15.37
CA GLU A 76 14.63 5.24 -14.17
C GLU A 76 13.69 5.15 -12.96
N MET A 77 12.86 6.17 -12.75
CA MET A 77 11.90 6.21 -11.65
C MET A 77 10.83 5.12 -11.80
N ASN A 78 10.32 4.89 -13.00
CA ASN A 78 9.34 3.83 -13.27
C ASN A 78 9.93 2.43 -13.03
N ILE A 79 11.19 2.21 -13.41
CA ILE A 79 11.90 0.95 -13.14
C ILE A 79 12.06 0.76 -11.62
N ALA A 80 12.54 1.78 -10.91
CA ALA A 80 12.72 1.73 -9.46
C ALA A 80 11.40 1.46 -8.73
N LEU A 81 10.31 2.12 -9.14
CA LEU A 81 8.96 1.89 -8.62
C LEU A 81 8.51 0.45 -8.84
N SER A 82 8.68 -0.08 -10.06
CA SER A 82 8.29 -1.46 -10.38
C SER A 82 9.08 -2.50 -9.57
N ILE A 83 10.38 -2.27 -9.38
CA ILE A 83 11.22 -3.13 -8.51
C ILE A 83 10.69 -3.09 -7.08
N LYS A 84 10.48 -1.90 -6.52
CA LYS A 84 9.98 -1.75 -5.14
C LYS A 84 8.60 -2.37 -4.93
N GLN A 85 7.71 -2.22 -5.90
CA GLN A 85 6.39 -2.87 -5.87
C GLN A 85 6.51 -4.39 -5.86
N LYS A 86 7.38 -4.97 -6.70
CA LYS A 86 7.62 -6.42 -6.74
C LYS A 86 8.25 -6.93 -5.44
N GLU A 87 9.25 -6.23 -4.90
CA GLU A 87 9.87 -6.58 -3.61
C GLU A 87 8.83 -6.59 -2.49
N ASN A 88 7.98 -5.56 -2.42
CA ASN A 88 6.91 -5.49 -1.42
C ASN A 88 5.88 -6.62 -1.59
N GLN A 89 5.51 -6.95 -2.82
CA GLN A 89 4.60 -8.07 -3.10
C GLN A 89 5.18 -9.41 -2.63
N ILE A 90 6.47 -9.66 -2.91
CA ILE A 90 7.16 -10.88 -2.49
C ILE A 90 7.24 -10.96 -0.96
N GLU A 91 7.53 -9.85 -0.29
CA GLU A 91 7.61 -9.82 1.17
C GLU A 91 6.25 -10.08 1.82
N ILE A 92 5.17 -9.48 1.31
CA ILE A 92 3.81 -9.73 1.79
C ILE A 92 3.42 -11.20 1.59
N GLU A 93 3.72 -11.78 0.42
CA GLU A 93 3.43 -13.20 0.14
C GLU A 93 4.22 -14.13 1.06
N LYS A 94 5.46 -13.78 1.40
CA LYS A 94 6.28 -14.53 2.34
C LYS A 94 5.68 -14.48 3.74
N GLN A 95 5.35 -13.29 4.24
CA GLN A 95 4.74 -13.11 5.55
C GLN A 95 3.38 -13.83 5.65
N LEU A 96 2.58 -13.80 4.58
CA LEU A 96 1.31 -14.52 4.52
C LEU A 96 1.54 -16.04 4.65
N LYS A 97 2.47 -16.61 3.89
CA LYS A 97 2.79 -18.05 3.96
C LYS A 97 3.33 -18.45 5.33
N GLU A 98 4.16 -17.62 5.95
CA GLU A 98 4.67 -17.87 7.30
C GLU A 98 3.52 -17.86 8.33
N ALA A 99 2.60 -16.89 8.24
CA ALA A 99 1.43 -16.84 9.09
C ALA A 99 0.48 -18.03 8.88
N GLU A 100 0.25 -18.45 7.62
CA GLU A 100 -0.54 -19.63 7.29
C GLU A 100 0.04 -20.90 7.90
N ILE A 101 1.37 -21.10 7.82
CA ILE A 101 2.03 -22.27 8.42
C ILE A 101 1.87 -22.27 9.94
N LEU A 102 2.06 -21.11 10.60
CA LEU A 102 1.88 -20.99 12.04
C LEU A 102 0.45 -21.30 12.47
N HIS A 103 -0.54 -20.76 11.77
CA HIS A 103 -1.95 -21.03 12.07
C HIS A 103 -2.33 -22.50 11.82
N LEU A 104 -1.77 -23.14 10.79
CA LEU A 104 -1.98 -24.56 10.57
C LEU A 104 -1.40 -25.42 11.70
N ASP A 105 -0.19 -25.11 12.18
CA ASP A 105 0.43 -25.80 13.32
C ASP A 105 -0.37 -25.60 14.62
N GLU A 106 -0.85 -24.38 14.88
CA GLU A 106 -1.75 -24.09 16.01
C GLU A 106 -3.07 -24.87 15.91
N LEU A 107 -3.66 -24.92 14.73
CA LEU A 107 -4.90 -25.64 14.48
C LEU A 107 -4.72 -27.15 14.66
N GLU A 108 -3.60 -27.71 14.21
CA GLU A 108 -3.26 -29.12 14.42
C GLU A 108 -3.15 -29.45 15.92
N LYS A 109 -2.48 -28.60 16.70
CA LYS A 109 -2.39 -28.76 18.16
C LYS A 109 -3.77 -28.72 18.82
N VAL A 110 -4.60 -27.74 18.46
CA VAL A 110 -5.96 -27.62 19.01
C VAL A 110 -6.79 -28.85 18.64
N MET A 111 -6.73 -29.32 17.40
CA MET A 111 -7.43 -30.54 16.96
C MET A 111 -6.97 -31.78 17.73
N ALA A 112 -5.66 -31.92 18.00
CA ALA A 112 -5.15 -33.02 18.82
C ALA A 112 -5.69 -32.97 20.26
N THR A 113 -5.73 -31.78 20.88
CA THR A 113 -6.29 -31.62 22.23
C THR A 113 -7.79 -31.88 22.27
N LEU A 114 -8.54 -31.44 21.25
CA LEU A 114 -9.97 -31.69 21.13
C LEU A 114 -10.24 -33.18 21.03
N LYS A 115 -9.54 -33.90 20.16
CA LYS A 115 -9.69 -35.34 20.00
C LYS A 115 -9.40 -36.10 21.30
N ALA A 116 -8.35 -35.71 22.02
CA ALA A 116 -8.04 -36.30 23.33
C ALA A 116 -9.15 -36.05 24.35
N ALA A 117 -9.74 -34.85 24.38
CA ALA A 117 -10.87 -34.52 25.26
C ALA A 117 -12.14 -35.31 24.87
N GLU A 118 -12.44 -35.45 23.58
CA GLU A 118 -13.55 -36.25 23.07
C GLU A 118 -13.41 -37.73 23.47
N GLU A 119 -12.20 -38.30 23.36
CA GLU A 119 -11.92 -39.67 23.82
C GLU A 119 -12.14 -39.81 25.33
N GLN A 120 -11.69 -38.84 26.14
CA GLN A 120 -11.95 -38.83 27.58
C GLN A 120 -13.46 -38.79 27.88
N VAL A 121 -14.22 -37.91 27.22
CA VAL A 121 -15.68 -37.84 27.36
C VAL A 121 -16.33 -39.17 27.02
N LYS A 122 -15.91 -39.82 25.92
CA LYS A 122 -16.41 -41.14 25.53
C LYS A 122 -16.14 -42.20 26.61
N THR A 123 -14.94 -42.22 27.20
CA THR A 123 -14.63 -43.17 28.28
C THR A 123 -15.48 -42.91 29.54
N LEU A 124 -15.73 -41.64 29.88
CA LEU A 124 -16.59 -41.27 31.01
C LEU A 124 -18.05 -41.68 30.77
N MET A 125 -18.56 -41.48 29.56
CA MET A 125 -19.90 -41.93 29.18
C MET A 125 -20.05 -43.45 29.35
N GLN A 126 -19.08 -44.24 28.89
CA GLN A 126 -19.10 -45.70 29.08
C GLN A 126 -19.06 -46.12 30.55
N LYS A 127 -18.30 -45.40 31.39
CA LYS A 127 -18.29 -45.65 32.84
C LYS A 127 -19.63 -45.31 33.47
N LEU A 128 -20.24 -44.19 33.07
CA LEU A 128 -21.53 -43.75 33.56
C LEU A 128 -22.64 -44.74 33.17
N GLU A 129 -22.62 -45.26 31.95
CA GLU A 129 -23.55 -46.28 31.47
C GLU A 129 -23.48 -47.55 32.34
N LYS A 130 -22.26 -48.05 32.61
CA LYS A 130 -22.06 -49.20 33.50
C LYS A 130 -22.56 -48.92 34.92
N MET A 131 -22.25 -47.75 35.48
CA MET A 131 -22.72 -47.36 36.81
C MET A 131 -24.25 -47.26 36.87
N THR A 132 -24.87 -46.76 35.79
CA THR A 132 -26.33 -46.66 35.69
C THR A 132 -26.97 -48.05 35.64
N ALA A 133 -26.44 -48.96 34.82
CA ALA A 133 -26.90 -50.35 34.78
C ALA A 133 -26.76 -51.07 36.14
N TRP A 134 -25.64 -50.86 36.84
CA TRP A 134 -25.43 -51.37 38.19
C TRP A 134 -26.43 -50.80 39.19
N LYS A 135 -26.67 -49.49 39.14
CA LYS A 135 -27.67 -48.83 39.98
C LYS A 135 -29.07 -49.42 39.73
N ASP A 136 -29.46 -49.60 38.47
CA ASP A 136 -30.78 -50.13 38.11
C ASP A 136 -30.94 -51.59 38.56
N SER A 137 -29.89 -52.42 38.44
CA SER A 137 -29.89 -53.79 38.97
C SER A 137 -30.10 -53.83 40.48
N LEU A 138 -29.37 -52.98 41.22
CA LEU A 138 -29.51 -52.89 42.68
C LEU A 138 -30.88 -52.37 43.11
N GLU A 139 -31.45 -51.40 42.39
CA GLU A 139 -32.78 -50.88 42.68
C GLU A 139 -33.85 -51.96 42.43
N ASN A 140 -33.71 -52.77 41.37
CA ASN A 140 -34.58 -53.91 41.12
C ASN A 140 -34.48 -54.98 42.22
N GLU A 141 -33.28 -55.31 42.70
CA GLU A 141 -33.09 -56.25 43.81
C GLU A 141 -33.71 -55.74 45.12
N ILE A 142 -33.55 -54.44 45.42
CA ILE A 142 -34.19 -53.80 46.58
C ILE A 142 -35.71 -53.88 46.47
N GLN A 143 -36.27 -53.62 45.28
CA GLN A 143 -37.71 -53.71 45.05
C GLN A 143 -38.23 -55.15 45.21
N ALA A 144 -37.54 -56.15 44.65
CA ALA A 144 -37.91 -57.55 44.81
C ALA A 144 -37.85 -57.99 46.29
N THR A 145 -36.84 -57.51 47.03
CA THR A 145 -36.71 -57.77 48.46
C THR A 145 -37.84 -57.12 49.26
N ARG A 146 -38.20 -55.88 48.93
CA ARG A 146 -39.35 -55.18 49.54
C ARG A 146 -40.65 -55.94 49.33
N GLU A 147 -40.91 -56.43 48.12
CA GLU A 147 -42.09 -57.25 47.81
C GLU A 147 -42.10 -58.58 48.58
N ALA A 148 -40.94 -59.23 48.72
CA ALA A 148 -40.81 -60.46 49.50
C ALA A 148 -41.12 -60.22 51.00
N PHE A 149 -40.62 -59.11 51.56
CA PHE A 149 -40.95 -58.71 52.93
C PHE A 149 -42.44 -58.45 53.10
N GLN A 150 -43.07 -57.72 52.17
CA GLN A 150 -44.51 -57.45 52.25
C GLN A 150 -45.32 -58.76 52.24
N LYS A 151 -45.00 -59.70 51.34
CA LYS A 151 -45.64 -61.03 51.30
C LYS A 151 -45.49 -61.81 52.61
N TYR A 152 -44.31 -61.75 53.23
CA TYR A 152 -44.07 -62.41 54.52
C TYR A 152 -44.87 -61.77 55.66
N ILE A 153 -44.93 -60.44 55.70
CA ILE A 153 -45.72 -59.69 56.69
C ILE A 153 -47.20 -60.01 56.53
N ASP A 154 -47.73 -59.94 55.30
CA ASP A 154 -49.14 -60.23 55.00
C ASP A 154 -49.53 -61.65 55.42
N ALA A 155 -48.62 -62.63 55.24
CA ALA A 155 -48.85 -64.02 55.63
C ALA A 155 -48.78 -64.26 57.16
N THR A 156 -47.90 -63.53 57.86
CA THR A 156 -47.66 -63.72 59.30
C THR A 156 -48.60 -62.88 60.17
N PHE A 157 -49.00 -61.71 59.67
CA PHE A 157 -49.77 -60.70 60.38
C PHE A 157 -50.89 -60.13 59.50
N PRO A 158 -51.95 -60.91 59.22
CA PRO A 158 -53.00 -60.52 58.27
C PRO A 158 -53.83 -59.30 58.70
N ASP A 159 -53.81 -58.96 59.98
CA ASP A 159 -54.55 -57.81 60.53
C ASP A 159 -53.79 -56.46 60.35
N LEU A 160 -52.54 -56.48 59.89
CA LEU A 160 -51.77 -55.26 59.61
C LEU A 160 -52.21 -54.62 58.29
N SER A 161 -52.18 -53.29 58.23
CA SER A 161 -52.43 -52.55 56.99
C SER A 161 -51.31 -52.78 55.97
N PRO A 162 -51.62 -52.89 54.66
CA PRO A 162 -50.61 -53.06 53.60
C PRO A 162 -49.58 -51.93 53.59
N GLY A 163 -48.36 -52.23 53.12
CA GLY A 163 -47.29 -51.24 52.95
C GLY A 163 -46.31 -51.14 54.14
N GLN A 164 -46.37 -52.06 55.11
CA GLN A 164 -45.40 -52.10 56.22
C GLN A 164 -43.95 -52.35 55.74
N ALA A 165 -43.77 -53.01 54.59
CA ALA A 165 -42.45 -53.20 54.01
C ALA A 165 -41.77 -51.87 53.62
N ASP A 166 -42.54 -50.82 53.33
CA ASP A 166 -42.03 -49.50 52.97
C ASP A 166 -41.41 -48.77 54.17
N PHE A 167 -41.85 -49.09 55.40
CA PHE A 167 -41.21 -48.57 56.61
C PHE A 167 -39.84 -49.19 56.85
N ILE A 168 -39.70 -50.49 56.59
CA ILE A 168 -38.46 -51.25 56.79
C ILE A 168 -37.45 -50.96 55.68
N LEU A 169 -37.93 -50.86 54.44
CA LEU A 169 -37.14 -50.54 53.25
C LEU A 169 -37.76 -49.33 52.54
N PRO A 170 -37.49 -48.10 53.02
CA PRO A 170 -38.02 -46.88 52.41
C PRO A 170 -37.57 -46.70 50.97
N PHE A 171 -38.41 -46.04 50.16
CA PHE A 171 -38.01 -45.61 48.82
C PHE A 171 -36.91 -44.57 48.91
N ARG A 172 -35.92 -44.65 48.01
CA ARG A 172 -34.92 -43.60 47.88
C ARG A 172 -35.61 -42.33 47.35
N THR A 173 -35.37 -41.20 48.00
CA THR A 173 -35.80 -39.90 47.48
C THR A 173 -35.13 -39.67 46.12
N THR A 174 -35.93 -39.41 45.10
CA THR A 174 -35.43 -38.98 43.79
C THR A 174 -34.65 -37.69 43.98
N VAL A 175 -33.32 -37.77 43.84
CA VAL A 175 -32.49 -36.58 43.84
C VAL A 175 -32.77 -35.86 42.52
N HIS A 176 -33.57 -34.79 42.56
CA HIS A 176 -33.82 -33.94 41.39
C HIS A 176 -32.53 -33.14 41.12
N TRP A 177 -31.83 -33.49 40.04
CA TRP A 177 -30.56 -32.87 39.65
C TRP A 177 -30.67 -31.36 39.35
N GLU A 178 -31.88 -30.84 39.13
CA GLU A 178 -32.16 -29.42 38.94
C GLU A 178 -31.76 -28.55 40.14
N ASN A 179 -31.79 -29.10 41.36
CA ASN A 179 -31.44 -28.35 42.58
C ASN A 179 -29.93 -28.25 42.85
N LEU A 180 -29.09 -29.01 42.14
CA LEU A 180 -27.63 -29.01 42.36
C LEU A 180 -26.88 -28.00 41.48
N VAL A 181 -27.48 -27.56 40.37
CA VAL A 181 -26.87 -26.59 39.44
C VAL A 181 -26.91 -25.16 40.02
N ILE A 182 -27.88 -24.85 40.89
CA ILE A 182 -28.09 -23.50 41.44
C ILE A 182 -27.05 -23.12 42.52
N SER A 183 -26.28 -24.05 43.08
CA SER A 183 -25.26 -23.76 44.12
C SER A 183 -23.83 -23.54 43.60
N ARG A 184 -23.63 -23.40 42.29
CA ARG A 184 -22.35 -22.98 41.70
C ARG A 184 -22.53 -21.70 40.88
N ASN A 185 -22.76 -20.59 41.57
CA ASN A 185 -22.47 -19.24 41.09
C ASN A 185 -21.71 -18.50 42.20
#